data_AF-A0A2E0FIR1-F1
#
_entry.id   AF-A0A2E0FIR1-F1
#
_cell.length_a   1.000
_cell.length_b   1.000
_cell.length_c   1.000
_cell.angle_alpha   90.00
_cell.angle_beta   90.00
_cell.angle_gamma   90.00
#
_symmetry.space_group_name_H-M   'P 1'
#
loop_
_entity.id
_entity.type
_entity.pdbx_description
1 polymer ?
#
loop_
_entity_poly.entity_id
_entity_poly.type
_entity_poly.pdbx_seq_one_letter_code
_entity_poly.pdbx_strand_id
1 'polypeptide(L)'
;MNDSFNDLSEQKFITATQLTMIAIGIWAIIQTLAFLFTPNEWRNWQLLGFIASTNLAAVILAILAQRSADMLAATYKQVFTADFYRSVSTISQLHVLMVKEAESRGHDMSEELNDLAPKLYALARQYIEVKSQEIVPPEVTIEAPEEYATEDLFHDAS
;
A
#
# COMPACT_ATOMS: atom_id res chain seq x y z
N MET A 1 -2.71 2.76 6.31
CA MET A 1 -1.70 2.89 5.23
C MET A 1 -2.27 2.62 3.84
N ASN A 2 -3.53 2.16 3.70
CA ASN A 2 -4.14 1.85 2.40
C ASN A 2 -4.90 3.03 1.76
N ASP A 3 -5.52 3.90 2.55
CA ASP A 3 -6.47 4.89 2.01
C ASP A 3 -5.80 5.93 1.09
N SER A 4 -4.67 6.51 1.51
CA SER A 4 -3.95 7.51 0.71
C SER A 4 -3.34 6.97 -0.58
N PHE A 5 -3.05 5.67 -0.65
CA PHE A 5 -2.54 5.02 -1.86
C PHE A 5 -3.67 4.70 -2.85
N ASN A 6 -4.85 4.34 -2.32
CA ASN A 6 -6.02 4.08 -3.14
C ASN A 6 -6.49 5.37 -3.84
N ASP A 7 -6.56 6.49 -3.09
CA ASP A 7 -6.89 7.82 -3.63
C ASP A 7 -5.91 8.28 -4.73
N LEU A 8 -4.66 7.89 -4.59
CA LEU A 8 -3.56 8.15 -5.52
C LEU A 8 -3.74 7.44 -6.86
N SER A 9 -4.26 6.20 -6.82
CA SER A 9 -4.47 5.36 -8.00
C SER A 9 -5.71 5.75 -8.82
N GLU A 10 -6.68 6.42 -8.20
CA GLU A 10 -7.92 6.86 -8.85
C GLU A 10 -7.80 8.22 -9.56
N GLN A 11 -6.69 8.93 -9.37
CA GLN A 11 -6.52 10.28 -9.91
C GLN A 11 -6.25 10.25 -11.42
N LYS A 12 -7.31 10.45 -12.21
CA LYS A 12 -7.26 10.47 -13.68
C LYS A 12 -6.57 11.73 -14.18
N PHE A 13 -5.31 11.63 -14.62
CA PHE A 13 -4.57 12.76 -15.16
C PHE A 13 -5.09 13.19 -16.53
N ILE A 14 -5.37 14.49 -16.69
CA ILE A 14 -5.68 15.10 -17.99
C ILE A 14 -4.37 15.33 -18.74
N THR A 15 -4.30 14.93 -20.01
CA THR A 15 -3.10 15.16 -20.84
C THR A 15 -2.96 16.62 -21.26
N ALA A 16 -1.73 17.07 -21.51
CA ALA A 16 -1.45 18.44 -21.94
C ALA A 16 -2.26 18.83 -23.19
N THR A 17 -2.38 17.92 -24.17
CA THR A 17 -3.18 18.15 -25.38
C THR A 17 -4.66 18.33 -25.08
N GLN A 18 -5.23 17.56 -24.15
CA GLN A 18 -6.61 17.74 -23.70
C GLN A 18 -6.80 19.08 -22.99
N LEU A 19 -5.86 19.47 -22.13
CA LEU A 19 -5.87 20.76 -21.45
C LEU A 19 -5.84 21.94 -22.45
N THR A 20 -4.98 21.84 -23.48
CA THR A 20 -4.91 22.84 -24.55
C THR A 20 -6.21 22.90 -25.36
N MET A 21 -6.81 21.76 -25.71
CA MET A 21 -8.09 21.74 -26.41
C MET A 21 -9.22 22.36 -25.59
N ILE A 22 -9.27 22.09 -24.29
CA ILE A 22 -10.24 22.70 -23.38
C ILE A 22 -10.04 24.23 -23.32
N ALA A 23 -8.79 24.69 -23.19
CA ALA A 23 -8.47 26.12 -23.15
C ALA A 23 -8.89 26.85 -24.45
N ILE A 24 -8.59 26.26 -25.61
CA ILE A 24 -9.02 26.79 -26.91
C ILE A 24 -10.54 26.81 -27.03
N GLY A 25 -11.23 25.76 -26.53
CA GLY A 25 -12.68 25.69 -26.52
C GLY A 25 -13.33 26.79 -25.68
N ILE A 26 -12.83 27.01 -24.46
CA ILE A 26 -13.31 28.08 -23.58
C ILE A 26 -13.06 29.46 -24.23
N TRP A 27 -11.86 29.66 -24.79
CA TRP A 27 -11.53 30.89 -25.51
C TRP A 27 -12.48 31.15 -26.68
N ALA A 28 -12.76 30.15 -27.52
CA ALA A 28 -13.65 30.27 -28.66
C ALA A 28 -15.09 30.63 -28.23
N ILE A 29 -15.58 30.05 -27.13
CA ILE A 29 -16.90 30.38 -26.57
C ILE A 29 -16.94 31.84 -26.11
N ILE A 30 -15.97 32.28 -25.30
CA ILE A 30 -15.92 33.65 -24.81
C ILE A 30 -15.83 34.65 -25.97
N GLN A 31 -14.98 34.35 -26.96
CA GLN A 31 -14.80 35.21 -28.13
C GLN A 31 -16.09 35.31 -28.98
N THR A 32 -16.82 34.21 -29.12
CA THR A 32 -18.10 34.18 -29.85
C THR A 32 -19.15 35.06 -29.14
N LEU A 33 -19.23 34.98 -27.82
CA LEU A 33 -20.12 35.85 -27.04
C LEU A 33 -19.72 37.33 -27.17
N ALA A 34 -18.42 37.62 -27.15
CA ALA A 34 -17.93 38.99 -27.34
C ALA A 34 -18.30 39.58 -28.71
N PHE A 35 -18.37 38.77 -29.77
CA PHE A 35 -18.81 39.23 -31.09
C PHE A 35 -20.33 39.45 -31.20
N LEU A 36 -21.13 38.68 -30.45
CA LEU A 36 -22.59 38.78 -30.49
C LEU A 36 -23.14 39.97 -29.68
N PHE A 37 -22.42 40.40 -28.64
CA PHE A 37 -22.87 41.48 -27.76
C PHE A 37 -22.14 42.79 -28.04
N THR A 38 -22.91 43.88 -28.20
CA THR A 38 -22.34 45.22 -28.31
C THR A 38 -21.76 45.69 -26.97
N PRO A 39 -20.56 46.29 -26.97
CA PRO A 39 -19.94 46.79 -25.76
C PRO A 39 -20.75 47.95 -25.18
N ASN A 40 -20.99 47.90 -23.87
CA ASN A 40 -21.50 49.03 -23.09
C ASN A 40 -20.78 49.06 -21.73
N GLU A 41 -20.83 50.21 -21.05
CA GLU A 41 -20.03 50.43 -19.83
C GLU A 41 -20.35 49.41 -18.72
N TRP A 42 -21.62 49.13 -18.47
CA TRP A 42 -22.03 48.16 -17.45
C TRP A 42 -21.45 46.76 -17.72
N ARG A 43 -21.49 46.30 -18.96
CA ARG A 43 -21.03 44.96 -19.36
C ARG A 43 -19.50 44.87 -19.35
N ASN A 44 -18.81 45.96 -19.69
CA ASN A 44 -17.36 46.05 -19.56
C ASN A 44 -16.91 45.90 -18.10
N TRP A 45 -17.61 46.54 -17.15
CA TRP A 45 -17.33 46.38 -15.73
C TRP A 45 -17.58 44.95 -15.23
N GLN A 46 -18.66 44.31 -15.69
CA GLN A 46 -18.91 42.90 -15.38
C GLN A 46 -17.81 41.99 -15.93
N LEU A 47 -17.36 42.22 -17.17
CA LEU A 47 -16.34 41.42 -17.82
C LEU A 47 -14.96 41.62 -17.15
N LEU A 48 -14.64 42.83 -16.71
CA LEU A 48 -13.45 43.13 -15.92
C LEU A 48 -13.47 42.41 -14.56
N GLY A 49 -14.61 42.45 -13.86
CA GLY A 49 -14.79 41.75 -12.59
C GLY A 49 -14.68 40.22 -12.74
N PHE A 50 -15.21 39.68 -13.84
CA PHE A 50 -15.08 38.27 -14.19
C PHE A 50 -13.63 37.87 -14.45
N ILE A 51 -12.86 38.65 -15.22
CA ILE A 51 -11.43 38.40 -15.47
C ILE A 51 -10.64 38.46 -14.15
N ALA A 52 -10.89 39.47 -13.31
CA ALA A 52 -10.21 39.58 -12.03
C ALA A 52 -10.49 38.38 -11.11
N SER A 53 -11.75 37.94 -11.05
CA SER A 53 -12.18 36.79 -10.23
C SER A 53 -11.59 35.48 -10.73
N THR A 54 -11.56 35.25 -12.04
CA THR A 54 -10.99 34.03 -12.64
C THR A 54 -9.47 33.97 -12.46
N ASN A 55 -8.75 35.10 -12.56
CA ASN A 55 -7.32 35.15 -12.24
C ASN A 55 -7.04 34.82 -10.77
N LEU A 56 -7.84 35.36 -9.84
CA LEU A 56 -7.72 35.02 -8.42
C LEU A 56 -8.00 33.53 -8.17
N ALA A 57 -9.05 32.98 -8.79
CA ALA A 57 -9.37 31.56 -8.68
C ALA A 57 -8.24 30.67 -9.23
N ALA A 58 -7.60 31.06 -10.34
CA ALA A 58 -6.45 30.35 -10.90
C ALA A 58 -5.27 30.31 -9.93
N VAL A 59 -4.99 31.41 -9.22
CA VAL A 59 -3.95 31.44 -8.17
C VAL A 59 -4.29 30.49 -7.03
N ILE A 60 -5.54 30.47 -6.56
CA ILE A 60 -5.99 29.55 -5.49
C ILE A 60 -5.85 28.09 -5.95
N LEU A 61 -6.26 27.77 -7.17
CA LEU A 61 -6.11 26.44 -7.75
C LEU A 61 -4.64 26.02 -7.88
N ALA A 62 -3.76 26.95 -8.24
CA ALA A 62 -2.32 26.69 -8.31
C ALA A 62 -1.76 26.34 -6.92
N ILE A 63 -2.15 27.07 -5.88
CA ILE A 63 -1.74 26.79 -4.49
C ILE A 63 -2.24 25.42 -4.04
N LEU A 64 -3.50 25.08 -4.34
CA LEU A 64 -4.06 23.76 -4.01
C LEU A 64 -3.33 22.64 -4.75
N ALA A 65 -3.04 22.82 -6.04
CA ALA A 65 -2.31 21.85 -6.84
C ALA A 65 -0.87 21.64 -6.31
N GLN A 66 -0.18 22.72 -5.92
CA GLN A 66 1.14 22.64 -5.31
C GLN A 66 1.09 21.86 -3.99
N ARG A 67 0.14 22.17 -3.11
CA ARG A 67 -0.02 21.45 -1.84
C ARG A 67 -0.29 19.96 -2.06
N SER A 68 -1.14 19.61 -3.03
CA SER A 68 -1.39 18.21 -3.41
C SER A 68 -0.11 17.54 -3.92
N ALA A 69 0.66 18.20 -4.78
CA ALA A 69 1.94 17.69 -5.28
C ALA A 69 2.95 17.45 -4.14
N ASP A 70 3.03 18.35 -3.16
CA ASP A 70 3.91 18.20 -2.00
C ASP A 70 3.51 17.02 -1.12
N MET A 71 2.21 16.85 -0.86
CA MET A 71 1.70 15.70 -0.11
C MET A 71 2.00 14.39 -0.85
N LEU A 72 1.76 14.35 -2.17
CA LEU A 72 2.09 13.20 -3.02
C LEU A 72 3.57 12.86 -2.96
N ALA A 73 4.44 13.87 -3.08
CA ALA A 73 5.88 13.69 -2.99
C ALA A 73 6.32 13.17 -1.60
N ALA A 74 5.68 13.64 -0.53
CA ALA A 74 5.95 13.16 0.82
C ALA A 74 5.53 11.70 1.00
N THR A 75 4.32 11.32 0.56
CA THR A 75 3.84 9.93 0.61
C THR A 75 4.71 9.01 -0.24
N TYR A 76 5.09 9.43 -1.45
CA TYR A 76 5.97 8.65 -2.31
C TYR A 76 7.33 8.39 -1.64
N LYS A 77 7.93 9.40 -1.00
CA LYS A 77 9.19 9.25 -0.25
C LYS A 77 9.07 8.31 0.95
N GLN A 78 7.92 8.27 1.62
CA GLN A 78 7.68 7.36 2.74
C GLN A 78 7.55 5.91 2.28
N VAL A 79 6.98 5.66 1.10
CA VAL A 79 6.76 4.31 0.57
C VAL A 79 8.02 3.77 -0.12
N PHE A 80 8.68 4.59 -0.94
CA PHE A 80 9.84 4.19 -1.75
C PHE A 80 11.16 4.55 -1.07
N THR A 81 11.42 3.91 0.07
CA THR A 81 12.65 4.12 0.85
C THR A 81 13.84 3.37 0.26
N ALA A 82 15.06 3.74 0.67
CA ALA A 82 16.28 3.02 0.29
C ALA A 82 16.21 1.54 0.67
N ASP A 83 15.59 1.22 1.80
CA ASP A 83 15.41 -0.16 2.25
C ASP A 83 14.42 -0.92 1.37
N PHE A 84 13.34 -0.28 0.92
CA PHE A 84 12.43 -0.89 -0.07
C PHE A 84 13.19 -1.27 -1.35
N TYR A 85 14.00 -0.36 -1.91
CA TYR A 85 14.80 -0.66 -3.10
C TYR A 85 15.84 -1.75 -2.85
N ARG A 86 16.48 -1.76 -1.67
CA ARG A 86 17.40 -2.83 -1.27
C ARG A 86 16.68 -4.18 -1.20
N SER A 87 15.51 -4.24 -0.56
CA SER A 87 14.70 -5.47 -0.49
C SER A 87 14.29 -5.96 -1.88
N VAL A 88 13.80 -5.09 -2.74
CA VAL A 88 13.44 -5.45 -4.13
C VAL A 88 14.66 -5.94 -4.90
N SER A 89 15.81 -5.27 -4.75
CA SER A 89 17.08 -5.69 -5.37
C SER A 89 17.52 -7.07 -4.86
N THR A 90 17.44 -7.32 -3.56
CA THR A 90 17.78 -8.62 -2.96
C THR A 90 16.87 -9.73 -3.48
N ILE A 91 15.55 -9.49 -3.56
CA ILE A 91 14.59 -10.45 -4.12
C ILE A 91 14.90 -10.70 -5.60
N SER A 92 15.22 -9.65 -6.36
CA SER A 92 15.59 -9.78 -7.77
C SER A 92 16.88 -10.58 -7.95
N GLN A 93 17.90 -10.37 -7.10
CA GLN A 93 19.14 -11.13 -7.13
C GLN A 93 18.91 -12.60 -6.77
N LEU A 94 18.07 -12.88 -5.76
CA LEU A 94 17.68 -14.23 -5.41
C LEU A 94 17.00 -14.94 -6.59
N HIS A 95 16.08 -14.25 -7.28
CA HIS A 95 15.43 -14.79 -8.47
C HIS A 95 16.46 -15.14 -9.56
N VAL A 96 17.41 -14.25 -9.86
CA VAL A 96 18.47 -14.50 -10.85
C VAL A 96 19.32 -15.71 -10.47
N LEU A 97 19.68 -15.84 -9.18
CA LEU A 97 20.44 -17.00 -8.70
C LEU A 97 19.64 -18.30 -8.86
N MET A 98 18.34 -18.28 -8.58
CA MET A 98 17.49 -19.46 -8.76
C MET A 98 17.34 -19.83 -10.25
N VAL A 99 17.17 -18.85 -11.16
CA VAL A 99 17.10 -19.12 -12.62
C VAL A 99 18.39 -19.78 -13.09
N LYS A 100 19.53 -19.24 -12.67
CA LYS A 100 20.85 -19.75 -13.03
C LYS A 100 21.09 -21.17 -12.52
N GLU A 101 20.63 -21.47 -11.30
CA GLU A 101 20.74 -22.82 -10.72
C GLU A 101 19.87 -23.82 -11.51
N ALA A 102 18.62 -23.48 -11.83
CA ALA A 102 17.72 -24.30 -12.64
C ALA A 102 18.31 -24.58 -14.03
N GLU A 103 18.84 -23.55 -14.71
CA GLU A 103 19.53 -23.69 -16.00
C GLU A 103 20.76 -24.62 -15.90
N SER A 104 21.53 -24.51 -14.81
CA SER A 104 22.71 -25.37 -14.59
C SER A 104 22.36 -26.85 -14.42
N ARG A 105 21.14 -27.14 -13.98
CA ARG A 105 20.60 -28.50 -13.84
C ARG A 105 19.81 -28.95 -15.07
N GLY A 106 19.73 -28.12 -16.11
CA GLY A 106 19.01 -28.40 -17.35
C GLY A 106 17.49 -28.40 -17.19
N HIS A 107 16.97 -27.80 -16.11
CA HIS A 107 15.55 -27.72 -15.84
C HIS A 107 15.02 -26.32 -16.15
N ASP A 108 13.75 -26.25 -16.59
CA ASP A 108 13.07 -24.98 -16.73
C ASP A 108 12.62 -24.47 -15.35
N MET A 109 12.83 -23.18 -15.10
CA MET A 109 12.50 -22.53 -13.84
C MET A 109 11.02 -22.69 -13.47
N SER A 110 10.12 -22.72 -14.46
CA SER A 110 8.69 -22.90 -14.22
C SER A 110 8.35 -24.30 -13.72
N GLU A 111 9.10 -25.33 -14.16
CA GLU A 111 8.92 -26.69 -13.68
C GLU A 111 9.46 -26.85 -12.26
N GLU A 112 10.64 -26.29 -11.97
CA GLU A 112 11.18 -26.31 -10.60
C GLU A 112 10.27 -25.56 -9.63
N LEU A 113 9.70 -24.40 -10.02
CA LEU A 113 8.80 -23.65 -9.14
C LEU A 113 7.51 -24.42 -8.83
N ASN A 114 6.98 -25.19 -9.77
CA ASN A 114 5.78 -26.01 -9.56
C ASN A 114 6.01 -27.14 -8.55
N ASP A 115 7.23 -27.66 -8.44
CA ASP A 115 7.61 -28.66 -7.44
C ASP A 115 8.05 -28.03 -6.11
N LEU A 116 8.74 -26.89 -6.16
CA LEU A 116 9.27 -26.20 -4.98
C LEU A 116 8.17 -25.46 -4.19
N ALA A 117 7.19 -24.84 -4.87
CA ALA A 117 6.12 -24.08 -4.24
C ALA A 117 5.30 -24.88 -3.20
N PRO A 118 4.79 -26.10 -3.50
CA PRO A 118 4.05 -26.88 -2.49
C PRO A 118 4.93 -27.29 -1.31
N LYS A 119 6.23 -27.55 -1.52
CA LYS A 119 7.19 -27.89 -0.45
C LYS A 119 7.46 -26.70 0.46
N LEU A 120 7.68 -25.52 -0.11
CA LEU A 120 7.86 -24.28 0.65
C LEU A 120 6.60 -23.91 1.45
N TYR A 121 5.42 -24.09 0.85
CA TYR A 121 4.15 -23.87 1.54
C TYR A 121 3.98 -24.83 2.73
N ALA A 122 4.26 -26.12 2.55
CA ALA A 122 4.18 -27.10 3.64
C ALA A 122 5.15 -26.77 4.78
N LEU A 123 6.36 -26.35 4.46
CA LEU A 123 7.39 -25.97 5.42
C LEU A 123 7.02 -24.70 6.19
N ALA A 124 6.52 -23.67 5.50
CA ALA A 124 6.01 -22.46 6.13
C ALA A 124 4.81 -22.73 7.05
N ARG A 125 3.90 -23.60 6.61
CA ARG A 125 2.73 -24.03 7.40
C ARG A 125 3.16 -24.75 8.68
N GLN A 126 4.06 -25.74 8.59
CA GLN A 126 4.59 -26.44 9.76
C GLN A 126 5.31 -25.49 10.72
N TYR A 127 6.10 -24.55 10.20
CA TYR A 127 6.77 -23.56 11.05
C TYR A 127 5.77 -22.67 11.81
N ILE A 128 4.69 -22.24 11.16
CA ILE A 128 3.61 -21.47 11.80
C ILE A 128 2.90 -22.33 12.83
N GLU A 129 2.57 -23.58 12.51
CA GLU A 129 1.91 -24.52 13.43
C GLU A 129 2.75 -24.75 14.70
N VAL A 130 4.05 -25.00 14.58
CA VAL A 130 4.99 -25.17 15.72
C VAL A 130 5.14 -23.87 16.53
N LYS A 131 5.19 -22.72 15.87
CA LYS A 131 5.22 -21.41 16.55
C LYS A 131 3.89 -21.05 17.23
N SER A 132 2.78 -21.58 16.73
CA SER A 132 1.42 -21.35 17.26
C SER A 132 1.03 -22.32 18.37
N GLN A 133 1.74 -23.43 18.52
CA GLN A 133 1.60 -24.30 19.68
C GLN A 133 2.17 -23.56 20.90
N GLU A 134 1.29 -23.14 21.81
CA GLU A 134 1.69 -22.74 23.16
C GLU A 134 2.50 -23.88 23.76
N ILE A 135 3.75 -23.58 24.12
CA ILE A 135 4.61 -24.50 24.87
C ILE A 135 4.03 -24.56 26.29
N VAL A 136 3.02 -25.40 26.50
CA VAL A 136 2.57 -25.77 27.83
C VAL A 136 3.52 -26.88 28.31
N PRO A 137 4.31 -26.67 29.37
CA PRO A 137 5.15 -27.72 29.93
C PRO A 137 4.28 -28.93 30.30
N PRO A 138 4.74 -30.18 30.13
CA PRO A 138 3.97 -31.32 30.57
C PRO A 138 3.72 -31.19 32.08
N GLU A 139 2.44 -31.18 32.48
CA GLU A 139 2.06 -31.23 33.88
C GLU A 139 2.56 -32.54 34.47
N VAL A 140 3.58 -32.46 35.33
CA VAL A 140 4.00 -33.58 36.17
C VAL A 140 2.90 -33.75 37.22
N THR A 141 2.01 -34.71 37.01
CA THR A 141 1.05 -35.13 38.03
C THR A 141 1.82 -35.86 39.13
N ILE A 142 2.15 -35.14 40.21
CA ILE A 142 2.57 -35.78 41.44
C ILE A 142 1.30 -36.31 42.08
N GLU A 143 1.08 -37.63 42.02
CA GLU A 143 0.05 -38.27 42.84
C GLU A 143 0.36 -37.97 44.31
N ALA A 144 -0.59 -37.34 45.00
CA ALA A 144 -0.47 -37.06 46.42
C ALA A 144 -0.31 -38.39 47.18
N PRO A 145 0.62 -38.50 48.15
CA PRO A 145 0.76 -39.74 48.91
C PRO A 145 -0.56 -40.03 49.64
N GLU A 146 -1.00 -41.29 49.59
CA GLU A 146 -2.19 -41.75 50.31
C GLU A 146 -2.06 -41.39 51.80
N GLU A 147 -3.07 -40.71 52.35
CA GLU A 147 -3.17 -40.45 53.78
C GLU A 147 -3.24 -41.80 54.52
N TYR A 148 -2.20 -42.12 55.28
CA TYR A 148 -2.21 -43.27 56.17
C TYR A 148 -3.35 -43.12 57.18
N ALA A 149 -4.31 -44.07 57.20
CA ALA A 149 -5.29 -44.17 58.25
C ALA A 149 -4.57 -44.39 59.59
N THR A 150 -4.63 -43.39 60.48
CA THR A 150 -3.95 -43.39 61.79
C THR A 150 -4.55 -44.37 62.81
N GLU A 151 -5.36 -45.34 62.39
CA GLU A 151 -6.13 -46.21 63.29
C GLU A 151 -5.61 -47.65 63.42
N ASP A 152 -4.58 -48.05 62.66
CA ASP A 152 -4.00 -49.42 62.75
C ASP A 152 -2.53 -49.49 63.22
N LEU A 153 -1.92 -48.38 63.67
CA LEU A 153 -0.47 -48.37 64.02
C LEU A 153 -0.15 -48.67 65.50
N PHE A 154 -1.14 -48.92 66.37
CA PHE A 154 -0.89 -49.26 67.79
C PHE A 154 -1.89 -50.26 68.40
N HIS A 155 -2.16 -51.37 67.70
CA HIS A 155 -2.81 -52.54 68.30
C HIS A 155 -2.08 -53.82 67.88
N ASP A 156 -0.89 -54.05 68.46
CA ASP A 156 -0.38 -55.39 68.85
C ASP A 156 1.03 -55.28 69.45
N ALA A 157 1.08 -55.03 70.76
CA ALA A 157 2.20 -55.40 71.63
C ALA A 157 1.71 -55.42 73.09
N SER A 158 0.91 -56.45 73.42
CA SER A 158 0.72 -56.93 74.79
C SER A 158 1.48 -58.23 74.97
#